data_AF-A0A966S634-F1
#
_entry.id   AF-A0A966S634-F1
#
_cell.length_a   1.000
_cell.length_b   1.000
_cell.length_c   1.000
_cell.angle_alpha   90.00
_cell.angle_beta   90.00
_cell.angle_gamma   90.00
#
_symmetry.space_group_name_H-M   'P 1'
#
loop_
_entity.id
_entity.type
_entity.pdbx_description
1 polymer ?
#
loop_
_entity_poly.entity_id
_entity_poly.type
_entity_poly.pdbx_seq_one_letter_code
_entity_poly.pdbx_strand_id
1 'polypeptide(L)'
;MNPIASSELILNDRGAVYHLDLRPEEIASTIVTVGDPGRVKEVSKYFDTIEVSRQHREFITHTGWIGNKRISVLSSGIGPDNIDIVLNELDALANIDLQTRQPKQQLQSLNIIRLGTSGSLQADIPVDSFVASTHGLGIDNLLHFYRL
;
A
#
# COMPACT_ATOMS: atom_id res chain seq x y z
N MET A 1 15.81 -15.48 -15.73
CA MET A 1 14.64 -15.77 -14.87
C MET A 1 13.45 -15.98 -15.78
N ASN A 2 12.62 -17.00 -15.52
CA ASN A 2 11.39 -17.19 -16.28
C ASN A 2 10.40 -16.07 -15.91
N PRO A 3 9.57 -15.59 -16.85
CA PRO A 3 8.48 -14.66 -16.54
C PRO A 3 7.54 -15.23 -15.47
N ILE A 4 7.00 -14.35 -14.62
CA ILE A 4 5.96 -14.72 -13.66
C ILE A 4 4.72 -15.17 -14.43
N ALA A 5 4.19 -16.36 -14.09
CA ALA A 5 3.05 -16.94 -14.78
C ALA A 5 1.78 -16.11 -14.58
N SER A 6 0.84 -16.21 -15.54
CA SER A 6 -0.43 -15.45 -15.49
C SER A 6 -1.39 -15.85 -14.40
N SER A 7 -1.24 -17.06 -13.85
CA SER A 7 -1.94 -17.46 -12.64
C SER A 7 -1.43 -16.73 -11.39
N GLU A 8 -0.16 -16.34 -11.38
CA GLU A 8 0.52 -15.80 -10.19
C GLU A 8 0.52 -14.27 -10.16
N LEU A 9 0.55 -13.61 -11.33
CA LEU A 9 0.39 -12.16 -11.47
C LEU A 9 -0.76 -11.86 -12.43
N ILE A 10 -1.93 -11.66 -11.83
CA ILE A 10 -3.16 -11.33 -12.54
C ILE A 10 -3.17 -9.83 -12.83
N LEU A 11 -3.39 -9.49 -14.09
CA LEU A 11 -3.56 -8.10 -14.54
C LEU A 11 -4.95 -7.94 -15.15
N ASN A 12 -5.55 -6.77 -15.00
CA ASN A 12 -6.81 -6.45 -15.65
C ASN A 12 -6.62 -5.90 -17.08
N ASP A 13 -7.71 -5.53 -17.74
CA ASP A 13 -7.70 -5.03 -19.13
C ASP A 13 -6.90 -3.72 -19.32
N ARG A 14 -6.63 -2.97 -18.25
CA ARG A 14 -5.76 -1.78 -18.27
C ARG A 14 -4.27 -2.13 -18.18
N GLY A 15 -3.93 -3.41 -17.97
CA GLY A 15 -2.59 -3.84 -17.57
C GLY A 15 -2.24 -3.44 -16.13
N ALA A 16 -3.24 -3.15 -15.29
CA ALA A 16 -3.06 -2.82 -13.88
C ALA A 16 -3.10 -4.08 -13.01
N VAL A 17 -2.50 -4.03 -11.82
CA VAL A 17 -2.59 -5.10 -10.82
C VAL A 17 -4.05 -5.30 -10.38
N TYR A 18 -4.42 -6.54 -10.07
CA TYR A 18 -5.82 -6.93 -10.01
C TYR A 18 -6.61 -6.28 -8.86
N HIS A 19 -6.09 -6.28 -7.63
CA HIS A 19 -6.83 -5.81 -6.47
C HIS A 19 -6.80 -4.29 -6.33
N LEU A 20 -5.62 -3.67 -6.50
CA LEU A 20 -5.48 -2.22 -6.36
C LEU A 20 -5.97 -1.45 -7.60
N ASP A 21 -6.05 -2.09 -8.78
CA ASP A 21 -6.36 -1.47 -10.08
C ASP A 21 -5.46 -0.26 -10.38
N LEU A 22 -4.16 -0.43 -10.09
CA LEU A 22 -3.11 0.56 -10.31
C LEU A 22 -2.08 0.11 -11.34
N ARG A 23 -1.47 1.09 -12.01
CA ARG A 23 -0.26 0.92 -12.83
C ARG A 23 0.97 1.53 -12.16
N PRO A 24 2.20 1.15 -12.55
CA PRO A 24 3.43 1.60 -11.87
C PRO A 24 3.56 3.12 -11.73
N GLU A 25 3.15 3.88 -12.74
CA GLU A 25 3.21 5.34 -12.71
C GLU A 25 2.08 6.00 -11.90
N GLU A 26 1.06 5.25 -11.47
CA GLU A 26 -0.06 5.76 -10.67
C GLU A 26 0.28 5.82 -9.16
N ILE A 27 1.44 5.29 -8.73
CA ILE A 27 1.92 5.34 -7.34
C ILE A 27 3.15 6.24 -7.17
N ALA A 28 3.31 6.79 -5.97
CA ALA A 28 4.51 7.48 -5.52
C ALA A 28 5.45 6.54 -4.75
N SER A 29 6.71 6.94 -4.58
CA SER A 29 7.67 6.19 -3.76
C SER A 29 7.42 6.30 -2.25
N THR A 30 6.71 7.36 -1.80
CA THR A 30 6.21 7.48 -0.43
C THR A 30 4.72 7.19 -0.41
N ILE A 31 4.32 6.17 0.35
CA ILE A 31 2.94 5.68 0.41
C ILE A 31 2.47 5.69 1.87
N VAL A 32 1.36 6.36 2.13
CA VAL A 32 0.65 6.30 3.40
C VAL A 32 -0.47 5.28 3.26
N THR A 33 -0.44 4.21 4.05
CA THR A 33 -1.55 3.26 4.09
C THR A 33 -2.51 3.59 5.23
N VAL A 34 -3.81 3.51 4.97
CA VAL A 34 -4.88 3.70 5.97
C VAL A 34 -5.78 2.48 6.01
N GLY A 35 -6.35 2.12 7.16
CA GLY A 35 -7.28 0.98 7.21
C GLY A 35 -8.61 1.29 6.51
N ASP A 36 -9.25 2.37 6.95
CA ASP A 36 -10.57 2.80 6.48
C ASP A 36 -10.49 3.50 5.10
N PRO A 37 -11.25 3.06 4.09
CA PRO A 37 -11.36 3.72 2.79
C PRO A 37 -11.72 5.22 2.88
N GLY A 38 -12.59 5.59 3.82
CA GLY A 38 -12.99 7.00 4.01
C GLY A 38 -11.82 7.90 4.41
N ARG A 39 -10.80 7.33 5.08
CA ARG A 39 -9.63 8.09 5.55
C ARG A 39 -8.71 8.53 4.42
N VAL A 40 -8.78 7.91 3.23
CA VAL A 40 -8.01 8.34 2.06
C VAL A 40 -8.34 9.79 1.70
N LYS A 41 -9.63 10.14 1.71
CA LYS A 41 -10.08 11.52 1.47
C LYS A 41 -9.63 12.47 2.57
N GLU A 42 -9.68 12.03 3.83
CA GLU A 42 -9.26 12.85 4.98
C GLU A 42 -7.77 13.16 5.00
N VAL A 43 -6.93 12.28 4.45
CA VAL A 43 -5.49 12.53 4.28
C VAL A 43 -5.24 13.37 3.03
N SER A 44 -5.83 13.00 1.90
CA SER A 44 -5.57 13.67 0.61
C SER A 44 -6.16 15.08 0.51
N LYS A 45 -7.07 15.49 1.39
CA LYS A 45 -7.52 16.90 1.46
C LYS A 45 -6.41 17.90 1.77
N TYR A 46 -5.26 17.43 2.27
CA TYR A 46 -4.07 18.23 2.53
C TYR A 46 -3.08 18.21 1.36
N PHE A 47 -3.40 17.56 0.25
CA PHE A 47 -2.57 17.58 -0.95
C PHE A 47 -2.81 18.89 -1.70
N ASP A 48 -1.75 19.47 -2.29
CA ASP A 48 -1.85 20.64 -3.15
C ASP A 48 -2.58 20.27 -4.45
N THR A 49 -2.29 19.08 -4.97
CA THR A 49 -2.94 18.51 -6.16
C THR A 49 -3.13 17.01 -6.01
N ILE A 50 -4.20 16.48 -6.61
CA ILE A 50 -4.45 15.05 -6.76
C ILE A 50 -4.46 14.75 -8.26
N GLU A 51 -3.51 13.94 -8.72
CA GLU A 51 -3.36 13.57 -10.14
C GLU A 51 -3.92 12.17 -10.43
N VAL A 52 -3.99 11.29 -9.43
CA VAL A 52 -4.61 9.97 -9.53
C VAL A 52 -5.65 9.84 -8.43
N SER A 53 -6.84 9.38 -8.82
CA SER A 53 -7.90 8.93 -7.92
C SER A 53 -8.46 7.63 -8.47
N ARG A 54 -8.28 6.53 -7.75
CA ARG A 54 -8.75 5.18 -8.13
C ARG A 54 -9.47 4.52 -6.96
N GLN A 55 -10.43 3.69 -7.30
CA GLN A 55 -11.17 2.88 -6.35
C GLN A 55 -11.47 1.52 -6.97
N HIS A 56 -11.06 0.46 -6.29
CA HIS A 56 -11.48 -0.90 -6.55
C HIS A 56 -11.86 -1.56 -5.22
N ARG A 57 -13.15 -1.85 -5.03
CA ARG A 57 -13.71 -2.37 -3.77
C ARG A 57 -13.32 -1.46 -2.58
N GLU A 58 -12.65 -2.00 -1.55
CA GLU A 58 -12.14 -1.27 -0.39
C GLU A 58 -10.78 -0.59 -0.62
N PHE A 59 -10.12 -0.81 -1.76
CA PHE A 59 -8.84 -0.20 -2.10
C PHE A 59 -9.07 1.12 -2.84
N ILE A 60 -8.94 2.24 -2.13
CA ILE A 60 -9.01 3.59 -2.67
C ILE A 60 -7.60 4.16 -2.64
N THR A 61 -7.14 4.70 -3.76
CA THR A 61 -5.82 5.33 -3.88
C THR A 61 -5.94 6.74 -4.40
N HIS A 62 -5.39 7.70 -3.67
CA HIS A 62 -5.11 9.05 -4.19
C HIS A 62 -3.59 9.26 -4.28
N THR A 63 -3.09 9.63 -5.45
CA THR A 63 -1.68 10.07 -5.63
C THR A 63 -1.67 11.53 -6.03
N GLY A 64 -0.77 12.29 -5.43
CA GLY A 64 -0.72 13.74 -5.57
C GLY A 64 0.57 14.33 -5.03
N TRP A 65 0.56 15.64 -4.86
CA TRP A 65 1.72 16.42 -4.44
C TRP A 65 1.46 17.20 -3.16
N ILE A 66 2.45 17.24 -2.28
CA ILE A 66 2.57 18.20 -1.17
C ILE A 66 3.92 18.90 -1.34
N GLY A 67 3.91 20.18 -1.68
CA GLY A 67 5.06 20.92 -2.15
C GLY A 67 5.71 20.22 -3.35
N ASN A 68 6.98 19.85 -3.17
CA ASN A 68 7.76 19.12 -4.17
C ASN A 68 7.79 17.59 -3.94
N LYS A 69 6.96 17.07 -3.04
CA LYS A 69 6.94 15.64 -2.71
C LYS A 69 5.68 14.97 -3.25
N ARG A 70 5.88 13.99 -4.13
CA ARG A 70 4.82 13.11 -4.61
C ARG A 70 4.50 12.06 -3.54
N ILE A 71 3.22 11.92 -3.18
CA ILE A 71 2.76 11.02 -2.12
C ILE A 71 1.51 10.29 -2.61
N SER A 72 1.42 9.00 -2.30
CA SER A 72 0.19 8.22 -2.43
C SER A 72 -0.42 7.97 -1.06
N VAL A 73 -1.73 8.06 -0.95
CA VAL A 73 -2.50 7.50 0.17
C VAL A 73 -3.39 6.38 -0.36
N LEU A 74 -3.31 5.21 0.27
CA LEU A 74 -3.99 3.98 -0.14
C LEU A 74 -4.74 3.38 1.06
N SER A 75 -6.01 3.02 0.90
CA SER A 75 -6.69 2.20 1.89
C SER A 75 -6.36 0.73 1.73
N SER A 76 -5.96 0.10 2.83
CA SER A 76 -5.62 -1.32 2.88
C SER A 76 -6.79 -2.21 3.23
N GLY A 77 -7.83 -1.68 3.88
CA GLY A 77 -8.81 -2.50 4.60
C GLY A 77 -8.28 -2.95 5.97
N ILE A 78 -8.92 -3.99 6.51
CA ILE A 78 -8.70 -4.51 7.87
C ILE A 78 -8.11 -5.90 7.79
N GLY A 79 -7.04 -6.16 8.54
CA GLY A 79 -6.45 -7.49 8.66
C GLY A 79 -5.10 -7.62 7.95
N PRO A 80 -4.25 -8.56 8.41
CA PRO A 80 -2.95 -8.81 7.82
C PRO A 80 -3.05 -9.37 6.39
N ASP A 81 -4.08 -10.17 6.09
CA ASP A 81 -4.42 -10.67 4.75
C ASP A 81 -4.66 -9.55 3.73
N ASN A 82 -5.42 -8.53 4.11
CA ASN A 82 -5.62 -7.33 3.32
C ASN A 82 -4.30 -6.54 3.09
N ILE A 83 -3.45 -6.48 4.11
CA ILE A 83 -2.11 -5.88 4.00
C ILE A 83 -1.21 -6.71 3.07
N ASP A 84 -1.34 -8.03 3.08
CA ASP A 84 -0.57 -8.94 2.23
C ASP A 84 -0.79 -8.64 0.75
N ILE A 85 -2.07 -8.52 0.35
CA ILE A 85 -2.47 -8.14 -1.01
C ILE A 85 -1.85 -6.80 -1.39
N VAL A 86 -1.99 -5.79 -0.52
CA VAL A 86 -1.48 -4.43 -0.76
C VAL A 86 0.03 -4.44 -0.94
N LEU A 87 0.77 -5.10 -0.06
CA LEU A 87 2.23 -5.09 -0.11
C LEU A 87 2.77 -5.86 -1.32
N ASN A 88 2.19 -7.01 -1.65
CA ASN A 88 2.59 -7.77 -2.84
C ASN A 88 2.32 -7.00 -4.14
N GLU A 89 1.14 -6.36 -4.26
CA GLU A 89 0.83 -5.58 -5.46
C GLU A 89 1.62 -4.27 -5.53
N LEU A 90 1.91 -3.61 -4.42
CA LEU A 90 2.83 -2.46 -4.38
C LEU A 90 4.25 -2.83 -4.78
N ASP A 91 4.77 -3.98 -4.32
CA ASP A 91 6.05 -4.49 -4.76
C ASP A 91 6.04 -4.81 -6.26
N ALA A 92 4.99 -5.47 -6.77
CA ALA A 92 4.84 -5.74 -8.19
C ALA A 92 4.87 -4.43 -9.02
N LEU A 93 4.17 -3.39 -8.59
CA LEU A 93 4.17 -2.09 -9.24
C LEU A 93 5.55 -1.43 -9.25
N ALA A 94 6.28 -1.51 -8.13
CA ALA A 94 7.61 -0.92 -7.99
C ALA A 94 8.69 -1.70 -8.73
N ASN A 95 8.61 -3.04 -8.72
CA ASN A 95 9.75 -3.91 -8.97
C ASN A 95 9.55 -4.94 -10.07
N ILE A 96 8.34 -5.15 -10.58
CA ILE A 96 8.08 -6.01 -11.74
C ILE A 96 7.75 -5.14 -12.96
N ASP A 97 8.35 -5.46 -14.10
CA ASP A 97 7.84 -4.97 -15.39
C ASP A 97 6.57 -5.76 -15.73
N LEU A 98 5.40 -5.13 -15.66
CA LEU A 98 4.11 -5.82 -15.85
C LEU A 98 3.91 -6.35 -17.28
N GLN A 99 4.63 -5.82 -18.28
CA GLN A 99 4.55 -6.30 -19.67
C GLN A 99 5.36 -7.57 -19.85
N THR A 100 6.63 -7.55 -19.41
CA THR A 100 7.53 -8.71 -19.53
C THR A 100 7.35 -9.73 -18.42
N ARG A 101 6.70 -9.32 -17.31
CA ARG A 101 6.48 -10.07 -16.07
C ARG A 101 7.78 -10.56 -15.46
N GLN A 102 8.81 -9.74 -15.56
CA GLN A 102 10.12 -10.00 -15.01
C GLN A 102 10.47 -8.97 -13.94
N PRO A 103 11.20 -9.37 -12.88
CA PRO A 103 11.79 -8.43 -11.96
C PRO A 103 12.68 -7.43 -12.70
N LYS A 104 12.56 -6.16 -12.36
CA LYS A 104 13.43 -5.10 -12.84
C LYS A 104 14.86 -5.36 -12.37
N GLN A 105 15.85 -5.01 -13.20
CA GLN A 105 17.26 -5.20 -12.84
C GLN A 105 17.68 -4.35 -11.63
N GLN A 106 17.14 -3.13 -11.56
CA GLN A 106 17.33 -2.23 -10.43
C GLN A 106 16.02 -2.16 -9.65
N LEU A 107 16.05 -2.73 -8.44
CA LEU A 107 14.92 -2.69 -7.53
C LEU A 107 14.82 -1.32 -6.86
N GLN A 108 13.58 -0.95 -6.53
CA GLN A 108 13.23 0.27 -5.83
C GLN A 108 12.63 -0.08 -4.47
N SER A 109 13.02 0.70 -3.46
CA SER A 109 12.39 0.63 -2.14
C SER A 109 11.29 1.67 -2.04
N LEU A 110 10.11 1.22 -1.61
CA LEU A 110 9.01 2.11 -1.25
C LEU A 110 9.13 2.50 0.23
N ASN A 111 8.82 3.75 0.54
CA ASN A 111 8.68 4.23 1.91
C ASN A 111 7.20 4.14 2.31
N ILE A 112 6.85 3.13 3.11
CA ILE A 112 5.47 2.83 3.49
C ILE A 112 5.22 3.22 4.94
N ILE A 113 4.21 4.07 5.18
CA ILE A 113 3.84 4.56 6.51
C ILE A 113 2.39 4.17 6.76
N ARG A 114 2.11 3.35 7.77
CA ARG A 114 0.73 3.03 8.15
C ARG A 114 0.19 4.07 9.13
N LEU A 115 -0.89 4.74 8.75
CA LEU A 115 -1.68 5.62 9.60
C LEU A 115 -2.99 4.92 9.99
N GLY A 116 -3.00 4.34 11.18
CA GLY A 116 -4.11 3.54 11.70
C GLY A 116 -4.72 4.09 12.99
N THR A 117 -5.60 3.29 13.56
CA THR A 117 -6.14 3.45 14.92
C THR A 117 -5.79 2.21 15.72
N SER A 118 -5.55 2.37 17.02
CA SER A 118 -5.21 1.25 17.91
C SER A 118 -5.78 1.48 19.30
N GLY A 119 -5.98 0.39 20.05
CA GLY A 119 -6.12 0.46 21.50
C GLY A 119 -4.74 0.47 22.18
N SER A 120 -4.66 1.03 23.39
CA SER A 120 -3.49 0.92 24.27
C SER A 120 -3.83 0.02 25.46
N LEU A 121 -2.88 -0.83 25.85
CA LEU A 121 -2.93 -1.60 27.10
C LEU A 121 -2.10 -0.94 28.22
N GLN A 122 -1.44 0.17 27.92
CA GLN A 122 -0.64 0.94 28.89
C GLN A 122 -1.50 2.06 29.46
N ALA A 123 -1.67 2.05 30.79
CA ALA A 123 -2.57 2.95 31.50
C ALA A 123 -2.15 4.43 31.45
N ASP A 124 -0.87 4.69 31.21
CA ASP A 124 -0.26 6.00 31.08
C ASP A 124 -0.33 6.59 29.66
N ILE A 125 -0.83 5.82 28.68
CA ILE A 125 -1.11 6.33 27.33
C ILE A 125 -2.59 6.72 27.25
N PRO A 126 -2.92 8.03 27.27
CA PRO A 126 -4.30 8.47 27.22
C PRO A 126 -4.94 8.25 25.84
N VAL A 127 -6.27 8.27 25.79
CA VAL A 127 -7.06 8.26 24.54
C VAL A 127 -6.63 9.43 23.64
N ASP A 128 -6.69 9.22 22.33
CA ASP A 128 -6.30 10.17 21.28
C ASP A 128 -4.79 10.51 21.23
N SER A 129 -3.96 9.79 21.98
CA SER A 129 -2.51 9.90 21.86
C SER A 129 -1.99 9.35 20.53
N PHE A 130 -0.99 10.02 19.96
CA PHE A 130 -0.21 9.46 18.86
C PHE A 130 0.80 8.45 19.39
N VAL A 131 0.83 7.27 18.78
CA VAL A 131 1.79 6.21 19.09
C VAL A 131 2.53 5.84 17.82
N ALA A 132 3.86 5.83 17.88
CA ALA A 132 4.72 5.36 16.82
C ALA A 132 5.35 4.02 17.24
N SER A 133 5.03 2.95 16.52
CA SER A 133 5.54 1.62 16.81
C SER A 133 7.04 1.54 16.52
N THR A 134 7.82 1.05 17.50
CA THR A 134 9.24 0.71 17.30
C THR A 134 9.46 -0.77 17.02
N HIS A 135 8.51 -1.61 17.39
CA HIS A 135 8.52 -3.06 17.23
C HIS A 135 7.15 -3.56 16.78
N GLY A 136 7.11 -4.72 16.13
CA GLY A 136 5.87 -5.43 15.77
C GLY A 136 5.91 -6.86 16.28
N LEU A 137 4.82 -7.31 16.91
CA LEU A 137 4.60 -8.70 17.31
C LEU A 137 3.39 -9.23 16.53
N GLY A 138 3.65 -10.09 15.55
CA GLY A 138 2.60 -10.80 14.82
C GLY A 138 2.05 -11.93 15.69
N ILE A 139 0.79 -11.79 16.12
CA ILE A 139 0.02 -12.86 16.79
C ILE A 139 -0.95 -13.50 15.78
N ASP A 140 -1.02 -12.94 14.57
CA ASP A 140 -1.64 -13.55 13.41
C ASP A 140 -0.72 -14.60 12.77
N ASN A 141 -1.26 -15.37 11.81
CA ASN A 141 -0.54 -16.46 11.17
C ASN A 141 0.07 -16.10 9.80
N LEU A 142 -0.06 -14.86 9.31
CA LEU A 142 0.29 -14.53 7.93
C LEU A 142 1.77 -14.77 7.65
N LEU A 143 2.65 -14.30 8.56
CA LEU A 143 4.09 -14.39 8.33
C LEU A 143 4.62 -15.83 8.29
N HIS A 144 3.85 -16.83 8.75
CA HIS A 144 4.22 -18.24 8.62
C HIS A 144 4.22 -18.74 7.17
N PHE A 145 3.58 -18.02 6.24
CA PHE A 145 3.61 -18.33 4.81
C PHE A 145 4.86 -17.76 4.10
N TYR A 146 5.63 -16.90 4.78
CA TYR A 146 6.81 -16.27 4.23
C TYR A 146 8.09 -16.90 4.78
N ARG A 147 9.06 -17.16 3.91
CA ARG A 147 10.42 -17.49 4.32
C ARG A 147 11.15 -16.19 4.62
N LEU A 148 11.44 -15.95 5.89
CA LEU A 148 12.25 -14.84 6.37
C LEU A 148 13.74 -15.09 6.14
#